data_AF-A0A0U1QLZ8-F1
#
_entry.id   AF-A0A0U1QLZ8-F1
#
_cell.length_a   1.000
_cell.length_b   1.000
_cell.length_c   1.000
_cell.angle_alpha   90.00
_cell.angle_beta   90.00
_cell.angle_gamma   90.00
#
_symmetry.space_group_name_H-M   'P 1'
#
loop_
_entity.id
_entity.type
_entity.pdbx_description
1 polymer ?
#
loop_
_entity_poly.entity_id
_entity_poly.type
_entity_poly.pdbx_seq_one_letter_code
_entity_poly.pdbx_strand_id
1 'polypeptide(L)'
;MSDGKLSQEEIDALLGNHEDAAASSEQETQKTDQGNHGPEGNFSDLDKDVLGEIGNISFGSAATALSTILNRKVEITTPQVRLVNRGNLSQEFPVPHVSVLVNYTEGFG
;
A
#
# COMPACT_ATOMS: atom_id res chain seq x y z
N MET A 1 -17.28 37.61 16.60
CA MET A 1 -16.79 36.23 16.87
C MET A 1 -15.36 36.19 16.39
N SER A 2 -14.40 36.40 17.29
CA SER A 2 -12.97 36.31 16.99
C SER A 2 -12.52 34.91 17.39
N ASP A 3 -12.12 34.12 16.39
CA ASP A 3 -11.65 32.76 16.53
C ASP A 3 -10.46 32.65 17.50
N GLY A 4 -10.51 31.60 18.32
CA GLY A 4 -9.51 31.25 19.32
C GLY A 4 -8.17 30.87 18.69
N LYS A 5 -7.32 31.87 18.50
CA LYS A 5 -5.88 31.67 18.35
C LYS A 5 -5.30 31.59 19.76
N LEU A 6 -4.85 30.40 20.14
CA LEU A 6 -4.04 30.17 21.35
C LEU A 6 -2.86 31.14 21.34
N SER A 7 -2.50 31.66 22.51
CA SER A 7 -1.35 32.56 22.62
C SER A 7 -0.04 31.78 22.47
N GLN A 8 1.04 32.45 22.10
CA GLN A 8 2.34 31.80 21.93
C GLN A 8 2.85 31.21 23.26
N GLU A 9 2.43 31.76 24.41
CA GLU A 9 2.73 31.19 25.72
C GLU A 9 2.02 29.85 25.97
N GLU A 10 0.80 29.67 25.45
CA GLU A 10 0.07 28.39 25.56
C GLU A 10 0.66 27.33 24.61
N ILE A 11 1.12 27.74 23.43
CA ILE A 11 1.82 26.87 22.48
C ILE A 11 3.14 26.37 23.09
N ASP A 12 3.91 27.25 23.72
CA ASP A 12 5.19 26.92 24.32
C ASP A 12 5.02 26.00 25.55
N ALA A 13 3.94 26.14 26.32
CA ALA A 13 3.60 25.24 27.42
C ALA A 13 3.20 23.82 26.94
N LEU A 14 2.61 23.72 25.75
CA LEU A 14 2.29 22.43 25.12
C LEU A 14 3.51 21.75 24.49
N LEU A 15 4.48 22.54 24.00
CA LEU A 15 5.69 22.03 23.35
C LEU A 15 6.84 21.75 24.34
N GLY A 16 6.94 22.53 25.42
CA GLY A 16 8.08 22.54 26.35
C GLY A 16 8.21 21.34 27.28
N ASN A 17 7.33 20.34 27.19
CA ASN A 17 7.35 19.17 28.07
C ASN A 17 7.86 17.88 27.40
N HIS A 18 8.48 17.96 26.22
CA HIS A 18 9.12 16.78 25.60
C HIS A 18 10.44 17.09 24.89
N GLU A 19 11.34 17.89 25.45
CA GLU A 19 12.76 17.82 25.05
C GLU A 19 13.71 17.87 26.25
N ASP A 20 14.30 16.70 26.51
CA ASP A 20 15.59 16.40 27.14
C ASP A 20 15.87 16.73 28.62
N ALA A 21 15.91 15.65 29.42
CA ALA A 21 16.92 15.49 30.47
C ALA A 21 17.34 14.01 30.59
N ALA A 22 18.43 13.67 29.91
CA ALA A 22 19.16 12.41 30.09
C ALA A 22 19.76 12.32 31.50
N ALA A 23 19.42 11.27 32.27
CA ALA A 23 20.35 10.55 33.16
C ALA A 23 19.71 9.29 33.78
N SER A 24 20.26 8.14 33.36
CA SER A 24 20.46 6.89 34.12
C SER A 24 19.29 5.97 34.55
N SER A 25 19.49 4.71 34.13
CA SER A 25 19.07 3.42 34.72
C SER A 25 17.62 2.94 34.58
N GLU A 26 17.48 2.08 33.58
CA GLU A 26 16.86 0.74 33.62
C GLU A 26 15.33 0.57 33.61
N GLN A 27 14.92 -0.08 32.50
CA GLN A 27 13.74 -0.95 32.29
C GLN A 27 12.39 -0.26 32.04
N GLU A 28 11.98 -0.20 30.76
CA GLU A 28 10.86 -1.01 30.26
C GLU A 28 10.66 -0.88 28.73
N THR A 29 10.55 -2.06 28.09
CA THR A 29 9.64 -2.39 26.98
C THR A 29 9.83 -1.76 25.59
N GLN A 30 10.56 -2.52 24.76
CA GLN A 30 10.20 -2.92 23.38
C GLN A 30 9.47 -1.90 22.48
N LYS A 31 10.25 -1.17 21.67
CA LYS A 31 10.02 -1.15 20.22
C LYS A 31 11.35 -1.46 19.54
N THR A 32 11.50 -2.72 19.15
CA THR A 32 12.47 -3.14 18.13
C THR A 32 12.15 -2.39 16.83
N ASP A 33 12.75 -1.22 16.66
CA ASP A 33 13.14 -0.76 15.33
C ASP A 33 14.32 -1.64 14.90
N GLN A 34 13.97 -2.86 14.48
CA GLN A 34 14.95 -3.75 13.87
C GLN A 34 15.30 -3.18 12.52
N GLY A 35 16.41 -2.43 12.52
CA GLY A 35 17.25 -2.25 11.36
C GLY A 35 17.53 -3.60 10.70
N ASN A 36 16.87 -3.82 9.58
CA ASN A 36 17.34 -4.72 8.54
C ASN A 36 17.21 -3.99 7.20
N HIS A 37 18.09 -3.01 6.99
CA HIS A 37 18.31 -2.41 5.67
C HIS A 37 19.09 -3.41 4.80
N GLY A 38 18.39 -4.45 4.33
CA GLY A 38 18.80 -5.18 3.14
C GLY A 38 18.64 -4.29 1.90
N PRO A 39 19.43 -4.50 0.83
CA PRO A 39 19.53 -3.53 -0.25
C PRO A 39 18.41 -3.71 -1.27
N GLU A 40 17.11 -3.78 -0.90
CA GLU A 40 16.00 -3.75 -1.87
C GLU A 40 14.76 -3.02 -1.31
N GLY A 41 14.22 -2.10 -2.11
CA GLY A 41 13.17 -1.16 -1.74
C GLY A 41 11.86 -1.82 -1.28
N ASN A 42 11.35 -1.33 -0.16
CA ASN A 42 10.04 -1.71 0.35
C ASN A 42 8.93 -1.29 -0.64
N PHE A 43 8.07 -2.23 -1.03
CA PHE A 43 6.84 -1.94 -1.77
C PHE A 43 5.86 -1.19 -0.86
N SER A 44 5.66 0.10 -1.11
CA SER A 44 4.92 0.99 -0.23
C SER A 44 3.40 0.84 -0.39
N ASP A 45 2.64 1.39 0.55
CA ASP A 45 1.17 1.45 0.40
C ASP A 45 0.75 2.36 -0.75
N LEU A 46 1.53 3.42 -1.02
CA LEU A 46 1.33 4.25 -2.21
C LEU A 46 1.49 3.42 -3.50
N ASP A 47 2.48 2.54 -3.57
CA ASP A 47 2.68 1.69 -4.75
C ASP A 47 1.52 0.71 -4.95
N LYS A 48 0.96 0.17 -3.86
CA LYS A 48 -0.25 -0.67 -3.90
C LYS A 48 -1.44 0.11 -4.43
N ASP A 49 -1.65 1.34 -3.96
CA ASP A 49 -2.76 2.19 -4.38
C ASP A 49 -2.64 2.54 -5.87
N VAL A 50 -1.44 2.89 -6.32
CA VAL A 50 -1.15 3.16 -7.75
C VAL A 50 -1.45 1.93 -8.61
N LEU A 51 -0.98 0.74 -8.22
CA LEU A 51 -1.29 -0.50 -8.97
C LEU A 51 -2.79 -0.84 -8.92
N GLY A 52 -3.45 -0.58 -7.79
CA GLY A 52 -4.88 -0.78 -7.63
C GLY A 52 -5.68 0.08 -8.61
N GLU A 53 -5.32 1.36 -8.72
CA GLU A 53 -5.99 2.29 -9.65
C GLU A 53 -5.71 1.95 -11.12
N ILE A 54 -4.46 1.62 -11.47
CA ILE A 54 -4.11 1.14 -12.82
C ILE A 54 -4.93 -0.12 -13.15
N GLY A 55 -5.04 -1.06 -12.21
CA GLY A 55 -5.82 -2.27 -12.36
C GLY A 55 -7.31 -1.97 -12.55
N ASN A 56 -7.89 -1.09 -11.74
CA ASN A 56 -9.29 -0.69 -11.81
C ASN A 56 -9.66 -0.12 -13.19
N ILE A 57 -8.84 0.79 -13.73
CA ILE A 57 -9.04 1.39 -15.07
C ILE A 57 -8.88 0.33 -16.17
N SER A 58 -7.83 -0.47 -16.08
CA SER A 58 -7.50 -1.49 -17.10
C SER A 58 -8.58 -2.58 -17.17
N PHE A 59 -9.07 -3.04 -16.02
CA PHE A 59 -10.14 -4.02 -15.95
C PHE A 59 -11.49 -3.44 -16.38
N GLY A 60 -11.77 -2.15 -16.19
CA GLY A 60 -12.96 -1.50 -16.76
C GLY A 60 -13.00 -1.56 -18.29
N SER A 61 -11.85 -1.32 -18.93
CA SER A 61 -11.70 -1.49 -20.38
C SER A 61 -11.89 -2.94 -20.83
N ALA A 62 -11.30 -3.89 -20.09
CA ALA A 62 -11.47 -5.32 -20.36
C ALA A 62 -12.93 -5.79 -20.21
N ALA A 63 -13.64 -5.32 -19.16
CA ALA A 63 -15.05 -5.62 -18.95
C ALA A 63 -15.92 -5.14 -20.12
N THR A 64 -15.62 -3.97 -20.68
CA THR A 64 -16.30 -3.42 -21.85
C THR A 64 -16.04 -4.24 -23.12
N ALA A 65 -14.80 -4.69 -23.34
CA ALA A 65 -14.48 -5.57 -24.46
C ALA A 65 -15.20 -6.92 -24.32
N LEU A 66 -15.18 -7.51 -23.12
CA LEU A 66 -15.87 -8.78 -22.83
C LEU A 66 -17.39 -8.66 -22.99
N SER A 67 -17.99 -7.55 -22.55
CA SER A 67 -19.43 -7.34 -22.69
C SER A 67 -19.88 -7.29 -24.15
N THR A 68 -19.03 -6.72 -25.02
CA THR A 68 -19.23 -6.68 -26.48
C THR A 68 -19.12 -8.08 -27.09
N ILE A 69 -18.09 -8.86 -26.72
CA ILE A 69 -17.88 -10.22 -27.24
C ILE A 69 -18.99 -11.18 -26.80
N LEU A 70 -19.42 -11.08 -25.54
CA LEU A 70 -20.40 -11.97 -24.94
C LEU A 70 -21.85 -11.49 -25.13
N ASN A 71 -22.04 -10.27 -25.63
CA ASN A 71 -23.32 -9.58 -25.73
C ASN A 71 -24.12 -9.60 -24.41
N ARG A 72 -23.41 -9.37 -23.29
CA ARG A 72 -23.97 -9.37 -21.93
C ARG A 72 -23.27 -8.33 -21.09
N LYS A 73 -23.98 -7.75 -20.11
CA LYS A 73 -23.34 -6.86 -19.14
C LYS A 73 -22.28 -7.65 -18.36
N VAL A 74 -21.06 -7.13 -18.35
CA VAL A 74 -19.95 -7.63 -17.55
C VAL A 74 -19.50 -6.50 -16.65
N GLU A 75 -19.37 -6.79 -15.36
CA GLU A 75 -18.84 -5.87 -14.35
C GLU A 75 -17.62 -6.51 -13.71
N ILE A 76 -16.52 -5.78 -13.64
CA ILE A 76 -15.31 -6.16 -12.90
C ILE A 76 -15.11 -5.10 -11.82
N THR A 77 -15.00 -5.56 -10.57
CA THR A 77 -14.79 -4.68 -9.41
C THR A 77 -13.32 -4.34 -9.22
N THR A 78 -13.04 -3.40 -8.33
CA THR A 78 -11.68 -2.99 -7.98
C THR A 78 -10.83 -4.18 -7.51
N PRO A 79 -9.65 -4.41 -8.10
CA PRO A 79 -8.77 -5.50 -7.69
C PRO A 79 -8.12 -5.22 -6.32
N GLN A 80 -7.70 -6.28 -5.64
CA GLN A 80 -6.86 -6.17 -4.43
C GLN A 80 -5.41 -6.45 -4.78
N VAL A 81 -4.50 -5.62 -4.25
CA VAL A 81 -3.05 -5.77 -4.47
C VAL A 81 -2.40 -6.35 -3.21
N ARG A 82 -1.68 -7.46 -3.38
CA ARG A 82 -0.95 -8.13 -2.30
C ARG A 82 0.44 -8.53 -2.79
N LEU A 83 1.44 -8.32 -1.95
CA LEU A 83 2.77 -8.86 -2.18
C LEU A 83 2.81 -10.32 -1.73
N VAL A 84 3.26 -11.21 -2.61
CA VAL A 84 3.33 -12.66 -2.36
C VAL A 84 4.72 -13.15 -2.73
N ASN A 85 5.29 -14.02 -1.90
CA ASN A 85 6.54 -14.69 -2.25
C ASN A 85 6.29 -15.68 -3.40
N ARG A 86 7.17 -15.67 -4.41
CA ARG A 86 7.05 -16.53 -5.60
C ARG A 86 6.86 -18.01 -5.26
N GLY A 87 7.50 -18.53 -4.21
CA GLY A 87 7.35 -19.92 -3.78
C GLY A 87 5.93 -20.29 -3.29
N ASN A 88 5.20 -19.29 -2.79
CA ASN A 88 3.85 -19.48 -2.24
C ASN A 88 2.74 -19.30 -3.28
N LEU A 89 3.07 -18.81 -4.48
CA LEU A 89 2.07 -18.47 -5.51
C LEU A 89 1.18 -19.67 -5.89
N SER A 90 1.77 -20.87 -5.97
CA SER A 90 1.02 -22.10 -6.29
C SER A 90 -0.03 -22.48 -5.24
N GLN A 91 0.17 -22.07 -3.97
CA GLN A 91 -0.73 -22.37 -2.87
C GLN A 91 -1.91 -21.39 -2.79
N GLU A 92 -1.77 -20.19 -3.39
CA GLU A 92 -2.83 -19.17 -3.42
C GLU A 92 -3.98 -19.53 -4.39
N PHE A 93 -3.77 -20.48 -5.32
CA PHE A 93 -4.75 -20.85 -6.35
C PHE A 93 -5.17 -22.33 -6.26
N PRO A 94 -6.34 -22.64 -5.66
CA PRO A 94 -6.86 -24.00 -5.59
C PRO A 94 -7.05 -24.63 -6.98
N VAL A 95 -6.87 -25.95 -7.07
CA VAL A 95 -7.04 -26.71 -8.32
C VAL A 95 -8.47 -27.25 -8.46
N PRO A 96 -9.04 -27.32 -9.68
CA PRO A 96 -8.44 -26.95 -10.96
C PRO A 96 -8.54 -25.44 -11.27
N HIS A 97 -7.51 -24.86 -11.89
CA HIS A 97 -7.53 -23.48 -12.38
C HIS A 97 -6.95 -23.38 -13.80
N VAL A 98 -7.30 -22.30 -14.49
CA VAL A 98 -6.73 -21.94 -15.80
C VAL A 98 -5.88 -20.69 -15.63
N SER A 99 -4.65 -20.71 -16.14
CA SER A 99 -3.74 -19.57 -16.13
C SER A 99 -3.48 -19.06 -17.54
N VAL A 100 -3.41 -17.75 -17.69
CA VAL A 100 -3.03 -17.06 -18.93
C VAL A 100 -1.77 -16.25 -18.65
N LEU A 101 -0.68 -16.51 -19.39
CA LEU A 101 0.57 -15.75 -19.32
C LEU A 101 0.68 -14.83 -20.53
N VAL A 102 0.85 -13.54 -20.27
CA VAL A 102 1.12 -12.54 -21.31
C VAL A 102 2.46 -11.88 -20.97
N ASN A 103 3.40 -11.92 -21.91
CA ASN A 103 4.71 -11.31 -21.75
C ASN A 103 4.69 -9.88 -22.31
N TYR A 104 5.20 -8.92 -21.54
CA TYR A 104 5.52 -7.60 -22.07
C TYR A 104 6.80 -7.68 -22.90
N THR A 105 6.79 -7.10 -24.09
CA THR A 105 7.94 -7.12 -25.02
C THR A 105 8.79 -5.87 -24.92
N GLU A 106 8.18 -4.72 -24.66
CA GLU A 106 8.83 -3.42 -24.54
C GLU A 106 8.15 -2.63 -23.42
N GLY A 107 8.91 -1.77 -22.74
CA GLY A 107 8.43 -0.93 -21.64
C GLY A 107 8.06 0.49 -22.06
N PHE A 108 7.86 1.36 -21.08
CA PHE A 108 7.85 2.81 -21.30
C PHE A 108 9.31 3.22 -21.57
N GLY A 109 9.65 3.35 -22.85
CA GLY A 109 10.95 3.83 -23.30
C GLY A 109 11.20 5.30 -22.95
#